data_AF-I1BPY9-F1
#
_entry.id   AF-I1BPY9-F1
#
_cell.length_a   1.000
_cell.length_b   1.000
_cell.length_c   1.000
_cell.angle_alpha   90.00
_cell.angle_beta   90.00
_cell.angle_gamma   90.00
#
_symmetry.space_group_name_H-M   'P 1'
#
loop_
_entity.id
_entity.type
_entity.pdbx_description
1 polymer ?
#
loop_
_entity_poly.entity_id
_entity_poly.type
_entity_poly.pdbx_seq_one_letter_code
_entity_poly.pdbx_strand_id
1 'polypeptide(L)'
;MTLCDLIPKRQITYRSLPELIFFIHKVSHQTQINCQTLLVALIYLYRAKSRLSKRVIGSDDTPHRLFLGSILIASKFLWDSTWIHLPLTNRWLCEISRMYSIEEMNQIESAFLKLIQYKCWIDHKDLNDFVFLHRQDFFI
;
A
#
# COMPACT_ATOMS: atom_id res chain seq x y z
N MET A 1 0.07 14.94 18.63
CA MET A 1 0.99 14.14 17.80
C MET A 1 0.56 14.29 16.35
N THR A 2 1.41 14.85 15.49
CA THR A 2 1.09 15.09 14.08
C THR A 2 1.09 13.78 13.29
N LEU A 3 0.07 13.59 12.44
CA LEU A 3 -0.12 12.43 11.55
C LEU A 3 1.08 12.17 10.60
N CYS A 4 1.97 13.17 10.48
CA CYS A 4 3.13 13.23 9.60
C CYS A 4 4.32 12.36 10.04
N ASP A 5 4.39 11.95 11.30
CA ASP A 5 5.50 11.15 11.85
C ASP A 5 5.27 9.64 11.70
N LEU A 6 4.12 9.26 11.15
CA LEU A 6 3.73 7.85 11.09
C LEU A 6 4.59 7.07 10.11
N ILE A 7 4.99 7.66 8.98
CA ILE A 7 5.93 7.03 8.04
C ILE A 7 7.35 7.51 8.38
N PRO A 8 8.22 6.67 8.95
CA PRO A 8 9.55 7.10 9.38
C PRO A 8 10.39 7.54 8.18
N LYS A 9 10.89 8.78 8.18
CA LYS A 9 11.73 9.30 7.09
C LYS A 9 13.03 8.49 7.00
N ARG A 10 13.32 7.89 5.84
CA ARG A 10 14.65 7.31 5.57
C ARG A 10 15.62 8.44 5.28
N GLN A 11 16.79 8.41 5.89
CA GLN A 11 17.95 9.08 5.32
C GLN A 11 18.38 8.26 4.10
N ILE A 12 18.34 8.87 2.92
CA ILE A 12 18.64 8.24 1.64
C ILE A 12 20.11 7.79 1.65
N THR A 13 20.34 6.51 1.85
CA THR A 13 21.57 5.84 1.43
C THR A 13 21.45 5.68 -0.08
N TYR A 14 22.46 6.11 -0.85
CA TYR A 14 22.56 6.19 -2.34
C TYR A 14 22.20 4.91 -3.14
N ARG A 15 21.06 4.28 -2.90
CA ARG A 15 20.44 3.30 -3.79
C ARG A 15 19.41 4.09 -4.61
N SER A 16 19.66 4.22 -5.90
CA SER A 16 18.69 4.78 -6.85
C SER A 16 17.36 4.05 -6.70
N LEU A 17 16.32 4.74 -6.23
CA LEU A 17 14.98 4.17 -6.18
C LEU A 17 14.51 3.88 -7.61
N PRO A 18 13.93 2.69 -7.88
CA PRO A 18 13.34 2.43 -9.18
C PRO A 18 12.15 3.37 -9.39
N GLU A 19 11.87 3.67 -10.65
CA GLU A 19 10.68 4.42 -11.02
C GLU A 19 9.43 3.77 -10.43
N LEU A 20 8.51 4.59 -9.90
CA LEU A 20 7.34 4.10 -9.16
C LEU A 20 6.50 3.12 -9.98
N ILE A 21 6.28 3.40 -11.26
CA ILE A 21 5.50 2.55 -12.17
C ILE A 21 6.17 1.19 -12.32
N PHE A 22 7.47 1.17 -12.59
CA PHE A 22 8.25 -0.07 -12.68
C PHE A 22 8.21 -0.86 -11.37
N PHE A 23 8.29 -0.16 -10.22
CA PHE A 23 8.19 -0.79 -8.91
C PHE A 23 6.83 -1.43 -8.67
N ILE A 24 5.74 -0.73 -8.99
CA ILE A 24 4.37 -1.24 -8.88
C ILE A 24 4.20 -2.48 -9.76
N HIS A 25 4.62 -2.43 -11.02
CA HIS A 25 4.57 -3.58 -11.93
C HIS A 25 5.37 -4.77 -11.39
N LYS A 26 6.62 -4.54 -10.97
CA LYS A 26 7.49 -5.59 -10.43
C LYS A 26 6.85 -6.27 -9.24
N VAL A 27 6.44 -5.50 -8.22
CA VAL A 27 5.84 -6.05 -6.99
C VAL A 27 4.56 -6.80 -7.33
N SER A 28 3.64 -6.18 -8.08
CA SER A 28 2.34 -6.79 -8.39
C SER A 28 2.51 -8.13 -9.11
N HIS A 29 3.39 -8.17 -10.12
CA HIS A 29 3.70 -9.40 -10.86
C HIS A 29 4.35 -10.48 -9.99
N GLN A 30 5.32 -10.11 -9.14
CA GLN A 30 6.01 -11.09 -8.28
C GLN A 30 5.14 -11.61 -7.12
N THR A 31 4.18 -10.81 -6.65
CA THR A 31 3.24 -11.20 -5.60
C THR A 31 2.04 -12.01 -6.10
N GLN A 32 1.81 -12.08 -7.42
CA GLN A 32 0.67 -12.80 -8.03
C GLN A 32 -0.69 -12.40 -7.42
N ILE A 33 -0.84 -11.12 -7.07
CA ILE A 33 -2.05 -10.58 -6.46
C ILE A 33 -3.18 -10.46 -7.48
N ASN A 34 -4.39 -10.80 -7.04
CA ASN A 34 -5.60 -10.66 -7.85
C ASN A 34 -6.08 -9.19 -7.95
N CYS A 35 -6.92 -8.91 -8.93
CA CYS A 35 -7.46 -7.56 -9.17
C CYS A 35 -8.25 -7.03 -7.95
N GLN A 36 -8.93 -7.91 -7.21
CA GLN A 36 -9.69 -7.52 -6.02
C GLN A 36 -8.78 -6.97 -4.91
N THR A 37 -7.61 -7.58 -4.70
CA THR A 37 -6.61 -7.11 -3.74
C THR A 37 -6.06 -5.75 -4.14
N LEU A 38 -5.79 -5.56 -5.43
CA LEU A 38 -5.35 -4.28 -5.97
C LEU A 38 -6.43 -3.20 -5.79
N LEU A 39 -7.70 -3.52 -6.02
CA LEU A 39 -8.81 -2.58 -5.79
C LEU A 39 -8.91 -2.16 -4.32
N VAL A 40 -8.80 -3.12 -3.39
CA VAL A 40 -8.77 -2.82 -1.95
C VAL A 40 -7.54 -1.96 -1.58
N ALA A 41 -6.37 -2.26 -2.14
CA ALA A 41 -5.18 -1.45 -1.96
C ALA A 41 -5.37 -0.01 -2.48
N LEU A 42 -6.03 0.18 -3.62
CA LEU A 42 -6.38 1.50 -4.16
C LEU A 42 -7.34 2.27 -3.24
N ILE A 43 -8.36 1.61 -2.70
CA ILE A 43 -9.26 2.21 -1.69
C ILE A 43 -8.45 2.67 -0.48
N TYR A 44 -7.50 1.86 0.00
CA TYR A 44 -6.63 2.24 1.11
C TYR A 44 -5.71 3.41 0.78
N LEU A 45 -5.16 3.48 -0.43
CA LEU A 45 -4.39 4.63 -0.90
C LEU A 45 -5.26 5.90 -0.97
N TYR A 46 -6.51 5.78 -1.41
CA TYR A 46 -7.47 6.88 -1.42
C TYR A 46 -7.78 7.37 0.00
N ARG A 47 -8.02 6.45 0.93
CA ARG A 47 -8.18 6.75 2.37
C ARG A 47 -6.95 7.46 2.91
N ALA A 48 -5.74 6.97 2.61
CA ALA A 48 -4.48 7.60 3.02
C ALA A 48 -4.32 9.03 2.45
N LYS A 49 -4.62 9.24 1.16
CA LYS A 49 -4.57 10.55 0.49
C LYS A 49 -5.43 11.59 1.20
N SER A 50 -6.62 11.21 1.67
CA SER A 50 -7.51 12.12 2.42
C SER A 50 -6.97 12.53 3.80
N ARG A 51 -6.00 11.78 4.34
CA ARG A 51 -5.41 11.98 5.69
C ARG A 51 -4.05 12.66 5.64
N LEU A 52 -3.38 12.65 4.51
CA LEU A 52 -2.17 13.42 4.30
C LEU A 52 -2.51 14.91 4.25
N SER A 53 -1.93 15.70 5.17
CA SER A 53 -2.11 17.15 5.11
C SER A 53 -1.45 17.71 3.85
N LYS A 54 -2.06 18.72 3.21
CA LYS A 54 -1.51 19.39 2.00
C LYS A 54 -0.10 19.97 2.20
N ARG A 55 0.39 20.03 3.45
CA ARG A 55 1.66 20.63 3.85
C ARG A 55 2.76 19.59 4.12
N VAL A 56 2.49 18.30 3.94
CA VAL A 56 3.50 17.25 4.17
C VAL A 56 4.46 17.18 2.99
N ILE A 57 5.73 17.44 3.26
CA ILE A 57 6.83 17.12 2.36
C ILE A 57 7.21 15.66 2.65
N GLY A 58 6.75 14.75 1.79
CA GLY A 58 7.21 13.35 1.81
C GLY A 58 8.66 13.25 1.34
N SER A 59 9.34 12.18 1.75
CA SER A 59 10.60 11.76 1.13
C SER A 59 10.33 11.09 -0.23
N ASP A 60 11.34 11.00 -1.09
CA ASP A 60 11.24 10.40 -2.44
C ASP A 60 10.74 8.94 -2.42
N ASP A 61 10.90 8.23 -1.31
CA ASP A 61 10.45 6.85 -1.11
C ASP A 61 9.02 6.73 -0.53
N THR A 62 8.36 7.84 -0.23
CA THR A 62 7.00 7.87 0.33
C THR A 62 5.99 7.14 -0.57
N PRO A 63 5.98 7.36 -1.91
CA PRO A 63 5.05 6.66 -2.79
C PRO A 63 5.23 5.13 -2.77
N HIS A 64 6.48 4.64 -2.77
CA HIS A 64 6.80 3.21 -2.69
C HIS A 64 6.31 2.59 -1.39
N ARG A 65 6.50 3.29 -0.26
CA ARG A 65 6.03 2.86 1.06
C ARG A 65 4.51 2.85 1.16
N LEU A 66 3.85 3.86 0.62
CA LEU A 66 2.39 3.91 0.57
C LEU A 66 1.84 2.72 -0.23
N PHE A 67 2.42 2.44 -1.38
CA PHE A 67 2.04 1.28 -2.18
C PHE A 67 2.26 -0.04 -1.43
N LEU A 68 3.46 -0.26 -0.87
CA LEU A 68 3.77 -1.47 -0.09
C LEU A 68 2.86 -1.66 1.13
N GLY A 69 2.61 -0.59 1.88
CA GLY A 69 1.70 -0.64 3.03
C GLY A 69 0.28 -1.00 2.60
N SER A 70 -0.21 -0.36 1.53
CA SER A 70 -1.56 -0.61 1.03
C SER A 70 -1.77 -2.06 0.57
N ILE A 71 -0.83 -2.63 -0.18
CA ILE A 71 -0.96 -3.97 -0.77
C ILE A 71 -0.81 -5.07 0.27
N LEU A 72 0.09 -4.87 1.25
CA LEU A 72 0.30 -5.79 2.35
C LEU A 72 -0.97 -5.91 3.22
N ILE A 73 -1.53 -4.77 3.60
CA ILE A 73 -2.74 -4.74 4.44
C ILE A 73 -3.94 -5.27 3.66
N ALA A 74 -4.06 -4.93 2.36
CA ALA A 74 -5.12 -5.46 1.51
C ALA A 74 -5.09 -6.98 1.44
N SER A 75 -3.91 -7.56 1.19
CA SER A 75 -3.75 -9.00 1.10
C SER A 75 -4.02 -9.72 2.43
N LYS A 76 -3.54 -9.18 3.55
CA LYS A 76 -3.82 -9.72 4.89
C LYS A 76 -5.30 -9.65 5.26
N PHE A 77 -5.97 -8.55 4.90
CA PHE A 77 -7.39 -8.35 5.18
C PHE A 77 -8.28 -9.31 4.37
N LEU A 78 -7.96 -9.50 3.09
CA LEU A 78 -8.74 -10.37 2.20
C LEU A 78 -8.44 -11.87 2.37
N TRP A 79 -7.42 -12.26 3.15
CA TRP A 79 -7.08 -13.67 3.32
C TRP A 79 -8.19 -14.50 3.96
N ASP A 80 -9.01 -13.91 4.82
CA ASP A 80 -10.15 -14.60 5.44
C ASP A 80 -11.33 -14.80 4.47
N SER A 81 -11.26 -14.17 3.29
CA SER A 81 -12.20 -14.41 2.20
C SER A 81 -11.66 -15.54 1.31
N THR A 82 -12.54 -16.40 0.78
CA THR A 82 -12.24 -17.59 -0.03
C THR A 82 -11.40 -17.37 -1.30
N TRP A 83 -10.92 -16.15 -1.53
CA TRP A 83 -10.34 -15.63 -2.76
C TRP A 83 -8.80 -15.56 -2.74
N ILE A 84 -8.15 -15.76 -1.58
CA ILE A 84 -6.68 -15.75 -1.44
C ILE A 84 -6.20 -17.00 -0.72
N HIS A 85 -5.31 -17.77 -1.35
CA HIS A 85 -4.76 -18.99 -0.76
C HIS A 85 -3.68 -18.72 0.31
N LEU A 86 -2.94 -17.60 0.23
CA LEU A 86 -1.90 -17.22 1.20
C LEU A 86 -1.75 -15.68 1.27
N PRO A 87 -1.69 -15.08 2.47
CA PRO A 87 -1.52 -13.63 2.62
C PRO A 87 -0.09 -13.21 2.33
N LEU A 88 0.09 -11.98 1.83
CA LEU A 88 1.39 -11.36 1.76
C LEU A 88 1.97 -11.18 3.17
N THR A 89 3.21 -11.61 3.35
CA THR A 89 3.95 -11.43 4.59
C THR A 89 4.98 -10.31 4.42
N ASN A 90 5.34 -9.65 5.52
CA ASN A 90 6.41 -8.65 5.55
C ASN A 90 7.72 -9.21 4.98
N ARG A 91 8.04 -10.47 5.32
CA ARG A 91 9.23 -11.16 4.83
C ARG A 91 9.22 -11.32 3.31
N TRP A 92 8.10 -11.76 2.75
CA TRP A 92 8.01 -11.96 1.31
C TRP A 92 8.11 -10.63 0.53
N LEU A 93 7.46 -9.55 1.01
CA LEU A 93 7.60 -8.22 0.41
C LEU A 93 8.99 -7.60 0.58
N CYS A 94 9.65 -7.87 1.70
CA CYS A 94 11.06 -7.52 1.92
C CYS A 94 11.95 -8.17 0.83
N GLU A 95 11.76 -9.48 0.58
CA GLU A 95 12.51 -10.24 -0.42
C GLU A 95 12.22 -9.78 -1.87
N ILE A 96 10.96 -9.45 -2.19
CA ILE A 96 10.56 -8.94 -3.51
C ILE A 96 11.10 -7.53 -3.77
N SER A 97 10.90 -6.62 -2.81
CA SER A 97 11.30 -5.22 -2.96
C SER A 97 12.83 -5.10 -3.00
N ARG A 98 13.55 -5.83 -2.14
CA ARG A 98 15.02 -5.75 -1.92
C ARG A 98 15.50 -4.34 -1.53
N MET A 99 14.59 -3.48 -1.10
CA MET A 99 14.86 -2.07 -0.76
C MET A 99 14.79 -1.81 0.75
N TYR A 100 13.91 -2.54 1.42
CA TYR A 100 13.61 -2.35 2.83
C TYR A 100 14.01 -3.60 3.62
N SER A 101 14.51 -3.42 4.83
CA SER A 101 14.69 -4.52 5.79
C SER A 101 13.33 -5.01 6.31
N ILE A 102 13.33 -6.12 7.03
CA ILE A 102 12.11 -6.64 7.63
C ILE A 102 11.57 -5.71 8.73
N GLU A 103 12.45 -5.04 9.46
CA GLU A 103 12.10 -4.02 10.46
C GLU A 103 11.45 -2.80 9.79
N GLU A 104 12.03 -2.34 8.67
CA GLU A 104 11.45 -1.25 7.88
C GLU A 104 10.07 -1.65 7.30
N MET A 105 9.90 -2.89 6.86
CA MET A 105 8.58 -3.39 6.41
C MET A 105 7.54 -3.39 7.54
N ASN A 106 7.92 -3.87 8.72
CA ASN A 106 7.04 -3.83 9.90
C ASN A 106 6.67 -2.38 10.27
N GLN A 107 7.62 -1.44 10.14
CA GLN A 107 7.35 -0.02 10.34
C GLN A 107 6.40 0.53 9.27
N ILE A 108 6.59 0.19 7.99
CA ILE A 108 5.69 0.57 6.89
C ILE A 108 4.26 0.07 7.16
N GLU A 109 4.10 -1.19 7.59
CA GLU A 109 2.79 -1.75 7.93
C GLU A 109 2.13 -0.97 9.07
N SER A 110 2.83 -0.81 10.20
CA SER A 110 2.29 -0.12 11.38
C SER A 110 1.97 1.35 11.08
N ALA A 111 2.86 2.03 10.34
CA ALA A 111 2.69 3.40 9.87
C ALA A 111 1.42 3.57 9.03
N PHE A 112 1.25 2.68 8.05
CA PHE A 112 0.15 2.76 7.12
C PHE A 112 -1.19 2.47 7.82
N LEU A 113 -1.25 1.48 8.71
CA LEU A 113 -2.44 1.22 9.53
C LEU A 113 -2.85 2.44 10.35
N LYS A 114 -1.88 3.12 11.00
CA LYS A 114 -2.14 4.35 11.74
C LYS A 114 -2.60 5.48 10.80
N LEU A 115 -2.03 5.59 9.61
CA LEU A 115 -2.39 6.60 8.61
C LEU A 115 -3.85 6.46 8.16
N ILE A 116 -4.32 5.24 7.93
CA ILE A 116 -5.73 4.97 7.59
C ILE A 116 -6.64 4.86 8.83
N GLN A 117 -6.11 5.12 10.03
CA GLN A 117 -6.81 5.00 11.32
C GLN A 117 -7.45 3.63 11.52
N TYR A 118 -6.77 2.56 11.09
CA TYR A 118 -7.24 1.17 11.19
C TYR A 118 -8.60 0.91 10.50
N LYS A 119 -9.02 1.80 9.58
CA LYS A 119 -10.21 1.60 8.75
C LYS A 119 -9.89 0.61 7.62
N CYS A 120 -9.81 -0.67 7.97
CA CYS A 120 -9.57 -1.76 7.02
C CYS A 120 -10.87 -2.37 6.48
N TRP A 121 -11.98 -2.28 7.22
CA TRP A 121 -13.25 -2.83 6.76
C TRP A 121 -13.69 -2.20 5.43
N ILE A 122 -14.07 -3.07 4.50
CA ILE A 122 -14.61 -2.78 3.17
C ILE A 122 -15.65 -3.86 2.91
N ASP A 123 -16.89 -3.44 2.64
CA ASP A 123 -17.92 -4.37 2.17
C ASP A 123 -17.99 -4.40 0.62
N HIS A 124 -18.82 -5.28 0.07
CA HIS A 124 -19.02 -5.36 -1.38
C HIS A 124 -19.61 -4.07 -1.97
N LYS A 125 -20.36 -3.30 -1.19
CA LYS A 125 -20.98 -2.06 -1.63
C LYS A 125 -19.92 -0.97 -1.80
N ASP A 126 -19.05 -0.78 -0.81
CA ASP A 126 -17.91 0.12 -0.84
C ASP A 126 -17.02 -0.14 -2.07
N LEU A 127 -16.79 -1.43 -2.37
CA LEU A 127 -16.03 -1.86 -3.54
C LEU A 127 -16.71 -1.47 -4.86
N ASN A 128 -18.02 -1.77 -4.99
CA ASN A 128 -18.79 -1.43 -6.18
C ASN A 128 -18.93 0.08 -6.37
N ASP A 129 -19.18 0.82 -5.29
CA ASP A 129 -19.30 2.27 -5.30
C ASP A 129 -17.97 2.90 -5.73
N PHE A 130 -16.84 2.38 -5.25
CA PHE A 130 -15.51 2.83 -5.68
C PHE A 130 -15.26 2.57 -7.17
N VAL A 131 -15.56 1.38 -7.67
CA VAL A 131 -15.41 1.03 -9.10
C VAL A 131 -16.32 1.90 -9.97
N PHE A 132 -17.55 2.15 -9.54
CA PHE A 132 -18.49 2.99 -10.28
C PHE A 132 -18.01 4.44 -10.33
N LEU A 133 -17.55 4.99 -9.21
CA LEU A 133 -17.05 6.35 -9.12
C LEU A 133 -15.80 6.58 -9.99
N HIS A 134 -14.91 5.59 -10.03
CA HIS A 134 -13.63 5.65 -10.75
C HIS A 134 -13.66 4.97 -12.11
N ARG A 135 -14.84 4.62 -12.64
CA ARG A 135 -14.98 3.83 -13.88
C ARG A 135 -14.21 4.44 -15.05
N GLN A 136 -14.20 5.78 -15.16
CA GLN A 136 -13.48 6.52 -16.20
C GLN A 136 -11.95 6.37 -16.12
N ASP A 137 -11.41 6.24 -14.90
CA ASP A 137 -9.97 6.09 -14.66
C ASP A 137 -9.47 4.70 -15.12
N PHE A 138 -10.36 3.71 -15.25
CA PHE A 138 -10.05 2.35 -15.68
C PHE A 138 -10.22 2.12 -17.20
N PHE A 139 -10.69 3.11 -17.96
CA PHE A 139 -10.89 3.00 -19.43
C PHE A 139 -9.65 3.39 -20.25
N ILE A 140 -8.46 3.34 -19.65
CA ILE A 140 -7.19 3.67 -20.32
C ILE A 140 -6.64 2.43 -21.04
#